data_AF-A0A268TY20-F1
#
_entry.id   AF-A0A268TY20-F1
#
_cell.length_a   1.000
_cell.length_b   1.000
_cell.length_c   1.000
_cell.angle_alpha   90.00
_cell.angle_beta   90.00
_cell.angle_gamma   90.00
#
_symmetry.space_group_name_H-M   'P 1'
#
loop_
_entity.id
_entity.type
_entity.pdbx_description
1 polymer ?
#
loop_
_entity_poly.entity_id
_entity_poly.type
_entity_poly.pdbx_seq_one_letter_code
_entity_poly.pdbx_strand_id
1 'polypeptide(L)'
;MTKHKLHKICEDYKAGMSFEKICKKYGGLRVYIPQVIPDVRERITEEFNGYNYELLATKFNLSVEKVREIIREHKRKQQELPLFAEKPAKDSKTESSND
;
A
#
# COMPACT_ATOMS: atom_id res chain seq x y z
N MET A 1 6.77 -5.87 11.19
CA MET A 1 7.44 -5.29 10.00
C MET A 1 8.68 -4.54 10.43
N THR A 2 9.83 -4.84 9.81
CA THR A 2 11.09 -4.13 10.07
C THR A 2 10.96 -2.68 9.56
N LYS A 3 10.92 -1.70 10.45
CA LYS A 3 10.82 -0.27 10.06
C LYS A 3 12.03 0.11 9.19
N HIS A 4 11.79 0.76 8.06
CA HIS A 4 12.83 1.26 7.15
C HIS A 4 13.82 2.15 7.91
N LYS A 5 15.13 2.07 7.63
CA LYS A 5 16.17 2.82 8.37
C LYS A 5 15.92 4.33 8.36
N LEU A 6 15.44 4.87 7.24
CA LEU A 6 15.02 6.27 7.13
C LEU A 6 13.95 6.65 8.17
N HIS A 7 12.96 5.78 8.39
CA HIS A 7 11.89 6.03 9.37
C HIS A 7 12.45 6.18 10.78
N LYS A 8 13.41 5.34 11.15
CA LYS A 8 14.05 5.38 12.47
C LYS A 8 14.88 6.67 12.66
N ILE A 9 15.60 7.09 11.61
CA ILE A 9 16.34 8.36 11.61
C ILE A 9 15.36 9.53 11.82
N CYS A 10 14.23 9.53 11.11
CA CYS A 10 13.21 10.56 11.25
C CYS A 10 12.55 10.56 12.65
N GLU A 11 12.27 9.39 13.22
CA GLU A 11 11.72 9.26 14.58
C GLU A 11 12.70 9.82 15.63
N ASP A 12 13.97 9.45 15.56
CA ASP A 12 14.99 9.95 16.49
C ASP A 12 15.17 11.47 16.38
N TYR A 13 15.17 12.02 15.16
CA TYR A 13 15.26 13.46 14.95
C TYR A 13 14.03 14.19 15.53
N LYS A 14 12.82 13.68 15.27
CA LYS A 14 11.57 14.21 15.85
C LYS A 14 11.55 14.13 17.39
N ALA A 15 12.20 13.12 17.96
CA ALA A 15 12.38 12.98 19.41
C ALA A 15 13.44 13.93 20.00
N GLY A 16 14.01 14.84 19.21
CA GLY A 16 14.94 15.87 19.67
C GLY A 16 16.42 15.45 19.61
N MET A 17 16.75 14.35 18.94
CA MET A 17 18.15 13.98 18.71
C MET A 17 18.83 14.99 17.78
N SER A 18 19.94 15.58 18.23
CA SER A 18 20.70 16.53 17.42
C SER A 18 21.29 15.86 16.17
N PHE A 19 21.58 16.68 15.15
CA PHE A 19 22.18 16.22 13.91
C PHE A 19 23.51 15.47 14.14
N GLU A 20 24.36 15.95 15.05
CA GLU A 20 25.65 15.31 15.37
C GLU A 20 25.44 13.93 15.99
N LYS A 21 24.41 13.76 16.84
CA LYS A 21 24.06 12.47 17.43
C LYS A 21 23.50 11.51 16.38
N ILE A 22 22.70 12.01 15.44
CA ILE A 22 22.22 11.24 14.28
C ILE A 22 23.42 10.77 13.43
N CYS A 23 24.35 11.66 13.09
CA CYS A 23 25.56 11.32 12.32
C CYS A 23 26.44 10.31 13.05
N LYS A 24 26.60 10.41 14.37
CA LYS A 24 27.36 9.43 15.15
C LYS A 24 26.68 8.06 15.19
N LYS A 25 25.36 8.02 15.32
CA LYS A 25 24.57 6.78 15.44
C LYS A 25 24.37 6.06 14.11
N TYR A 26 24.18 6.82 13.03
CA TYR A 26 23.79 6.31 11.71
C TYR A 26 24.84 6.53 10.62
N GLY A 27 25.99 7.11 10.97
CA GLY A 27 27.09 7.38 10.05
C GLY A 27 27.56 6.12 9.32
N GLY A 28 27.94 6.28 8.05
CA GLY A 28 28.35 5.18 7.18
C GLY A 28 27.19 4.41 6.52
N LEU A 29 25.94 4.65 6.93
CA LEU A 29 24.78 4.08 6.25
C LEU A 29 24.50 4.81 4.94
N ARG A 30 24.29 4.04 3.86
CA ARG A 30 23.62 4.52 2.65
C ARG A 30 22.12 4.28 2.81
N VAL A 31 21.34 5.36 2.83
CA VAL A 31 19.88 5.30 2.98
C VAL A 31 19.25 5.78 1.69
N TYR A 32 18.43 4.93 1.07
CA TYR A 32 17.58 5.34 -0.04
C TYR A 32 16.42 6.18 0.49
N ILE A 33 16.19 7.34 -0.11
CA ILE A 33 15.00 8.14 0.13
C ILE A 33 14.04 7.83 -1.01
N PRO A 34 12.94 7.11 -0.75
CA PRO A 34 12.01 6.78 -1.81
C PRO A 34 11.30 8.05 -2.30
N GLN A 35 11.13 8.14 -3.62
CA GLN A 35 10.39 9.24 -4.26
C GLN A 35 8.93 9.31 -3.82
N VAL A 36 8.40 8.20 -3.33
CA VAL A 36 7.03 8.06 -2.81
C VAL A 36 7.02 7.36 -1.46
N ILE A 37 6.02 7.68 -0.64
CA ILE A 37 5.82 7.03 0.65
C ILE A 37 5.56 5.52 0.41
N PRO A 38 6.07 4.60 1.25
CA PRO A 38 5.95 3.15 1.01
C PRO A 38 4.51 2.65 0.82
N ASP A 39 3.52 3.34 1.36
CA ASP A 39 2.09 3.04 1.30
C ASP A 39 1.38 3.62 0.07
N VAL A 40 2.10 4.37 -0.79
CA VAL A 40 1.47 5.10 -1.91
C VAL A 40 0.72 4.17 -2.86
N ARG A 41 1.17 2.94 -3.04
CA ARG A 41 0.47 1.96 -3.88
C ARG A 41 -0.91 1.61 -3.33
N GLU A 42 -1.00 1.29 -2.04
CA GLU A 42 -2.26 0.96 -1.36
C GLU A 42 -3.20 2.17 -1.35
N ARG A 43 -2.67 3.34 -0.98
CA ARG A 43 -3.45 4.58 -0.95
C ARG A 43 -3.98 4.98 -2.33
N ILE A 44 -3.17 4.82 -3.38
CA ILE A 44 -3.63 5.05 -4.77
C ILE A 44 -4.77 4.10 -5.10
N THR A 45 -4.69 2.83 -4.73
CA THR A 45 -5.74 1.86 -5.05
C THR A 45 -7.03 2.07 -4.27
N GLU A 46 -6.94 2.49 -3.01
CA GLU A 46 -8.09 2.81 -2.15
C GLU A 46 -8.81 4.09 -2.58
N GLU A 47 -8.06 5.12 -2.97
CA GLU A 47 -8.61 6.42 -3.37
C GLU A 47 -9.01 6.49 -4.86
N PHE A 48 -8.74 5.44 -5.64
CA PHE A 48 -9.04 5.43 -7.07
C PHE A 48 -10.53 5.26 -7.35
N ASN A 49 -11.11 6.19 -8.09
CA ASN A 49 -12.56 6.23 -8.39
C ASN A 49 -12.91 5.86 -9.84
N GLY A 50 -11.96 5.35 -10.61
CA GLY A 50 -12.14 5.01 -12.02
C GLY A 50 -11.59 6.05 -13.00
N TYR A 51 -11.50 7.32 -12.60
CA TYR A 51 -11.20 8.42 -13.52
C TYR A 51 -10.20 9.47 -12.97
N ASN A 52 -9.91 9.46 -11.67
CA ASN A 52 -9.10 10.49 -10.98
C ASN A 52 -7.57 10.32 -11.11
N TYR A 53 -7.07 9.87 -12.27
CA TYR A 53 -5.65 9.58 -12.46
C TYR A 53 -4.74 10.80 -12.24
N GLU A 54 -5.09 11.94 -12.83
CA GLU A 54 -4.32 13.18 -12.78
C GLU A 54 -4.31 13.79 -11.37
N LEU A 55 -5.43 13.65 -10.65
CA LEU A 55 -5.55 14.08 -9.25
C LEU A 55 -4.61 13.26 -8.35
N LEU A 56 -4.62 11.94 -8.49
CA LEU A 56 -3.74 11.05 -7.71
C LEU A 56 -2.26 11.28 -8.07
N ALA A 57 -1.95 11.49 -9.35
CA ALA A 57 -0.60 11.80 -9.80
C ALA A 57 -0.05 13.07 -9.12
N THR A 58 -0.87 14.13 -9.08
CA THR A 58 -0.51 15.39 -8.41
C THR A 58 -0.37 15.19 -6.89
N LYS A 59 -1.36 14.53 -6.26
CA LYS A 59 -1.39 14.31 -4.80
C LYS A 59 -0.19 13.51 -4.29
N PHE A 60 0.24 12.50 -5.04
CA PHE A 60 1.34 11.61 -4.66
C PHE A 60 2.67 11.93 -5.33
N ASN A 61 2.76 13.04 -6.07
CA ASN A 61 3.96 13.47 -6.81
C ASN A 61 4.52 12.36 -7.73
N LEU A 62 3.63 11.78 -8.53
CA LEU A 62 3.92 10.72 -9.50
C LEU A 62 3.56 11.17 -10.91
N SER A 63 4.11 10.48 -11.92
CA SER A 63 3.58 10.60 -13.26
C SER A 63 2.23 9.90 -13.37
N VAL A 64 1.37 10.40 -14.26
CA VAL A 64 0.07 9.76 -14.58
C VAL A 64 0.28 8.31 -15.03
N GLU A 65 1.32 8.04 -15.82
CA GLU A 65 1.65 6.68 -16.25
C GLU A 65 1.99 5.77 -15.06
N LYS A 66 2.70 6.27 -14.04
CA LYS A 66 3.00 5.47 -12.86
C LYS A 66 1.74 5.12 -12.07
N VAL A 67 0.79 6.05 -11.98
CA VAL A 67 -0.53 5.78 -11.37
C VAL A 67 -1.28 4.72 -12.18
N ARG A 68 -1.31 4.83 -13.51
CA ARG A 68 -1.94 3.82 -14.40
C ARG A 68 -1.32 2.44 -14.24
N GLU A 69 0.01 2.37 -14.17
CA GLU A 69 0.76 1.13 -13.92
C GLU A 69 0.34 0.50 -12.59
N ILE A 70 0.31 1.28 -11.49
CA ILE A 70 -0.10 0.80 -10.16
C ILE A 70 -1.52 0.22 -10.19
N ILE A 71 -2.47 0.93 -10.80
CA ILE A 71 -3.87 0.47 -10.92
C ILE A 71 -3.96 -0.81 -11.77
N ARG A 72 -3.22 -0.88 -12.88
CA ARG A 72 -3.19 -2.06 -13.77
C ARG A 72 -2.63 -3.29 -13.05
N GLU A 73 -1.53 -3.14 -12.32
CA GLU A 73 -0.94 -4.21 -11.51
C GLU A 73 -1.88 -4.68 -10.41
N HIS A 74 -2.58 -3.76 -9.75
CA HIS A 74 -3.55 -4.10 -8.71
C HIS A 74 -4.72 -4.93 -9.26
N LYS A 75 -5.30 -4.50 -10.40
CA LYS A 75 -6.37 -5.26 -11.08
C LYS A 75 -5.92 -6.66 -11.50
N ARG A 76 -4.69 -6.79 -12.01
CA ARG A 76 -4.12 -8.10 -12.38
C ARG A 76 -4.01 -9.02 -11.16
N LYS A 77 -3.48 -8.52 -10.05
CA LYS A 77 -3.38 -9.30 -8.80
C LYS A 77 -4.73 -9.75 -8.25
N GLN A 78 -5.78 -8.92 -8.38
CA GLN A 78 -7.14 -9.31 -8.00
C GLN A 78 -7.70 -10.44 -8.88
N GLN A 79 -7.35 -10.45 -10.18
CA GLN A 79 -7.78 -11.49 -11.13
C GLN A 79 -6.99 -12.80 -10.97
N GLU A 80 -5.75 -12.73 -10.46
CA GLU A 80 -4.89 -13.88 -10.15
C GLU A 80 -5.23 -14.56 -8.81
N LEU A 81 -6.17 -14.01 -8.01
CA LEU A 81 -6.70 -14.72 -6.84
C LEU A 81 -7.48 -15.97 -7.31
N PRO A 82 -7.18 -17.15 -6.75
CA PRO A 82 -7.58 -18.42 -7.35
C PRO A 82 -9.09 -18.62 -7.36
N LEU A 83 -9.54 -19.24 -8.44
CA LEU A 83 -10.86 -19.78 -8.75
C LEU A 83 -11.44 -20.76 -7.69
N PHE A 84 -10.78 -20.92 -6.54
CA PHE A 84 -11.05 -21.90 -5.48
C PHE A 84 -11.47 -21.27 -4.14
N ALA A 85 -11.91 -20.01 -4.11
CA ALA A 85 -12.71 -19.54 -2.98
C ALA A 85 -14.08 -20.24 -3.06
N GLU A 86 -14.18 -21.41 -2.45
CA GLU A 86 -15.42 -22.16 -2.29
C GLU A 86 -16.51 -21.21 -1.78
N LYS A 87 -17.55 -21.02 -2.58
CA LYS A 87 -18.80 -20.44 -2.08
C LYS A 87 -19.30 -21.37 -0.97
N PRO A 88 -19.65 -20.88 0.22
CA PRO A 88 -20.34 -21.72 1.19
C PRO A 88 -21.61 -22.26 0.54
N ALA A 89 -21.77 -23.59 0.62
CA ALA A 89 -22.90 -24.31 0.06
C ALA A 89 -24.20 -23.67 0.56
N LYS A 90 -25.09 -23.34 -0.38
CA LYS A 90 -26.50 -23.10 -0.06
C LYS A 90 -27.08 -24.44 0.32
N ASP A 91 -27.25 -24.69 1.61
CA ASP A 91 -28.15 -25.75 2.08
C ASP A 91 -29.59 -25.32 1.77
N SER A 92 -30.03 -25.65 0.56
CA SER A 92 -31.44 -25.84 0.26
C SER A 92 -31.79 -27.30 0.54
N LYS A 93 -32.45 -27.55 1.67
CA LYS A 93 -33.42 -28.63 1.77
C LYS A 93 -34.75 -28.06 2.20
N THR A 94 -35.64 -27.99 1.22
CA THR A 94 -37.09 -27.95 1.38
C THR A 94 -37.56 -29.39 1.49
N GLU A 95 -38.32 -29.73 2.54
CA GLU A 95 -39.25 -30.87 2.66
C GLU A 95 -40.09 -30.53 3.92
N SER A 96 -41.19 -29.77 3.80
CA SER A 96 -42.57 -30.17 3.45
C SER A 96 -43.33 -30.95 4.55
N SER A 97 -44.45 -30.34 4.97
CA SER A 97 -45.75 -30.95 5.34
C SER A 97 -45.99 -31.45 6.78
N ASN A 98 -46.94 -30.75 7.42
CA ASN A 98 -48.16 -31.19 8.12
C ASN A 98 -48.16 -32.50 8.93
N ASP A 99 -48.39 -32.42 10.24
CA ASP A 99 -49.72 -32.48 10.90
C ASP A 99 -49.66 -31.90 12.32
#